data_AF-A0A534ZKC9-F1
#
_entry.id   AF-A0A534ZKC9-F1
#
_cell.length_a   1.000
_cell.length_b   1.000
_cell.length_c   1.000
_cell.angle_alpha   90.00
_cell.angle_beta   90.00
_cell.angle_gamma   90.00
#
_symmetry.space_group_name_H-M   'P 1'
#
loop_
_entity.id
_entity.type
_entity.pdbx_description
1 polymer ?
#
loop_
_entity_poly.entity_id
_entity_poly.type
_entity_poly.pdbx_seq_one_letter_code
_entity_poly.pdbx_strand_id
1 'polypeptide(L)'
;MRALAAVIRTPPDGEDDDEARFRLRCPRRLRLLWQQVVDLARCMAGSELTQGQAAEAIAAEGLSARVPCGEPWPAAEPPRTAPADPHESRAVFADLDWTAIRDALPEDIEGLDADVDGLDPFALDLRMRAVLQAMRRVDWQLGRLLRVFLDRRLYRLMEFASADRYVTERLGLSARKARALVALERKTWQADAFGAAYRAGELSWVRALTLLPIVAEPTAAAWVERAGAVPVRRLADEVEWALTLRDGLAPIMPPAPGASLALDERQLCARPEWEFPDAEVTFSAPVSVVALFRSAILAFAHPHGSLVEGLEALLLHVKSEWEGQPRHRDPVFARDGWRCAVPICTARRELHDHHVVFRSRGGSNERENRISICVWHHIRGVHAGRVRAVGEAPDGITWEIGVRPGRRALLRLVGERYATG
;
A
#
# COMPACT_ATOMS: atom_id res chain seq x y z
N MET A 1 21.35 -13.17 -3.96
CA MET A 1 21.82 -12.00 -3.16
C MET A 1 22.44 -10.86 -3.99
N ARG A 2 23.21 -11.11 -5.08
CA ARG A 2 23.77 -10.04 -5.92
C ARG A 2 22.73 -9.22 -6.71
N ALA A 3 21.62 -9.82 -7.13
CA ALA A 3 20.54 -9.14 -7.86
C ALA A 3 19.74 -8.18 -6.97
N LEU A 4 19.42 -8.58 -5.73
CA LEU A 4 18.65 -7.76 -4.80
C LEU A 4 19.39 -6.49 -4.35
N ALA A 5 20.72 -6.57 -4.21
CA ALA A 5 21.56 -5.43 -3.89
C ALA A 5 21.60 -4.37 -5.00
N ALA A 6 21.26 -4.74 -6.25
CA ALA A 6 21.17 -3.79 -7.37
C ALA A 6 19.86 -2.99 -7.34
N VAL A 7 18.74 -3.62 -6.94
CA VAL A 7 17.41 -2.98 -6.82
C VAL A 7 17.32 -2.03 -5.61
N ILE A 8 18.14 -2.24 -4.57
CA ILE A 8 18.13 -1.45 -3.32
C ILE A 8 18.81 -0.06 -3.48
N ARG A 9 19.38 0.27 -4.65
CA ARG A 9 19.89 1.63 -4.90
C ARG A 9 18.72 2.61 -4.96
N THR A 10 18.72 3.56 -4.03
CA THR A 10 17.85 4.76 -4.03
C THR A 10 17.80 5.32 -5.46
N PRO A 11 16.62 5.55 -6.06
CA PRO A 11 16.59 6.11 -7.39
C PRO A 11 17.23 7.51 -7.30
N PRO A 12 18.13 7.88 -8.22
CA PRO A 12 18.47 9.28 -8.39
C PRO A 12 17.17 10.01 -8.74
N ASP A 13 16.95 11.18 -8.15
CA ASP A 13 15.99 12.16 -8.66
C ASP A 13 16.42 12.47 -10.10
N GLY A 14 15.82 11.79 -11.08
CA GLY A 14 16.33 11.81 -12.44
C GLY A 14 15.39 11.15 -13.43
N GLU A 15 14.66 12.02 -14.13
CA GLU A 15 14.01 11.82 -15.44
C GLU A 15 12.80 10.87 -15.46
N ASP A 16 11.73 11.30 -16.15
CA ASP A 16 10.52 10.54 -16.42
C ASP A 16 10.89 9.24 -17.17
N ASP A 17 11.25 8.19 -16.44
CA ASP A 17 11.23 6.84 -16.96
C ASP A 17 9.75 6.54 -17.27
N ASP A 18 9.39 6.49 -18.55
CA ASP A 18 8.01 6.22 -18.99
C ASP A 18 7.44 5.05 -18.16
N GLU A 19 6.37 5.30 -17.38
CA GLU A 19 5.71 4.25 -16.62
C GLU A 19 4.84 3.40 -17.54
N ALA A 20 5.01 2.09 -17.49
CA ALA A 20 4.14 1.13 -18.15
C ALA A 20 3.30 0.34 -17.14
N ARG A 21 2.10 -0.04 -17.56
CA ARG A 21 1.23 -0.94 -16.79
C ARG A 21 1.37 -2.36 -17.28
N PHE A 22 1.76 -3.27 -16.40
CA PHE A 22 1.68 -4.71 -16.63
C PHE A 22 0.28 -5.22 -16.29
N ARG A 23 -0.20 -6.16 -17.10
CA ARG A 23 -1.49 -6.83 -16.94
C ARG A 23 -1.41 -8.23 -17.55
N LEU A 24 -1.74 -9.24 -16.76
CA LEU A 24 -1.93 -10.61 -17.23
C LEU A 24 -3.14 -11.22 -16.53
N ARG A 25 -4.13 -11.66 -17.32
CA ARG A 25 -5.27 -12.42 -16.78
C ARG A 25 -4.81 -13.80 -16.37
N CYS A 26 -5.25 -14.25 -15.20
CA CYS A 26 -4.83 -15.53 -14.64
C CYS A 26 -5.91 -16.10 -13.72
N PRO A 27 -5.84 -17.40 -13.40
CA PRO A 27 -6.64 -17.98 -12.33
C PRO A 27 -6.30 -17.38 -10.96
N ARG A 28 -7.26 -17.41 -10.01
CA ARG A 28 -7.07 -16.87 -8.65
C ARG A 28 -5.89 -17.48 -7.90
N ARG A 29 -5.63 -18.78 -8.06
CA ARG A 29 -4.47 -19.44 -7.42
C ARG A 29 -3.14 -18.77 -7.80
N LEU A 30 -3.01 -18.30 -9.05
CA LEU A 30 -1.78 -17.67 -9.53
C LEU A 30 -1.67 -16.25 -8.99
N ARG A 31 -2.81 -15.56 -8.84
CA ARG A 31 -2.86 -14.25 -8.16
C ARG A 31 -2.46 -14.37 -6.68
N LEU A 32 -2.90 -15.44 -6.00
CA LEU A 32 -2.50 -15.77 -4.63
C LEU A 32 -1.00 -16.05 -4.53
N LEU A 33 -0.46 -16.90 -5.42
CA LEU A 33 0.96 -17.19 -5.48
C LEU A 33 1.78 -15.92 -5.73
N TRP A 34 1.35 -15.06 -6.66
CA TRP A 34 1.96 -13.75 -6.88
C TRP A 34 2.06 -12.95 -5.58
N GLN A 35 0.98 -12.87 -4.81
CA GLN A 35 0.96 -12.13 -3.54
C GLN A 35 1.95 -12.71 -2.52
N GLN A 36 1.99 -14.04 -2.38
CA GLN A 36 2.94 -14.72 -1.50
C GLN A 36 4.39 -14.43 -1.89
N VAL A 37 4.71 -14.44 -3.20
CA VAL A 37 6.06 -14.16 -3.69
C VAL A 37 6.43 -12.67 -3.53
N VAL A 38 5.48 -11.75 -3.68
CA VAL A 38 5.68 -10.32 -3.37
C VAL A 38 6.02 -10.13 -1.90
N ASP A 39 5.29 -10.78 -0.99
CA ASP A 39 5.59 -10.71 0.44
C ASP A 39 6.95 -11.34 0.77
N LEU A 40 7.33 -12.40 0.05
CA LEU A 40 8.66 -12.98 0.13
C LEU A 40 9.73 -12.00 -0.35
N ALA A 41 9.50 -11.29 -1.46
CA ALA A 41 10.41 -10.27 -1.98
C ALA A 41 10.65 -9.15 -0.95
N ARG A 42 9.58 -8.68 -0.29
CA ARG A 42 9.66 -7.69 0.80
C ARG A 42 10.50 -8.20 1.97
N CYS A 43 10.34 -9.47 2.35
CA CYS A 43 11.18 -10.11 3.35
C CYS A 43 12.65 -10.16 2.91
N MET A 44 12.92 -10.62 1.69
CA MET A 44 14.28 -10.74 1.15
C MET A 44 14.98 -9.38 1.04
N ALA A 45 14.24 -8.33 0.67
CA ALA A 45 14.77 -6.97 0.53
C ALA A 45 14.94 -6.24 1.86
N GLY A 46 14.38 -6.77 2.96
CA GLY A 46 14.41 -6.12 4.26
C GLY A 46 13.70 -4.76 4.28
N SER A 47 12.80 -4.51 3.33
CA SER A 47 12.02 -3.27 3.20
C SER A 47 10.66 -3.54 2.56
N GLU A 48 9.71 -2.62 2.74
CA GLU A 48 8.47 -2.67 1.95
C GLU A 48 8.79 -2.33 0.50
N LEU A 49 8.26 -3.14 -0.42
CA LEU A 49 8.39 -2.97 -1.85
C LEU A 49 7.01 -2.71 -2.46
N THR A 50 6.98 -1.82 -3.45
CA THR A 50 5.85 -1.73 -4.37
C THR A 50 5.74 -3.02 -5.19
N GLN A 51 4.56 -3.26 -5.78
CA GLN A 51 4.33 -4.40 -6.67
C GLN A 51 5.31 -4.39 -7.87
N GLY A 52 5.67 -3.22 -8.40
CA GLY A 52 6.65 -3.07 -9.48
C GLY A 52 8.08 -3.40 -9.05
N GLN A 53 8.52 -2.92 -7.88
CA GLN A 53 9.85 -3.27 -7.33
C GLN A 53 9.96 -4.75 -6.98
N ALA A 54 8.87 -5.35 -6.48
CA ALA A 54 8.82 -6.79 -6.28
C ALA A 54 8.90 -7.55 -7.61
N ALA A 55 8.20 -7.09 -8.66
CA ALA A 55 8.30 -7.65 -10.00
C ALA A 55 9.73 -7.61 -10.55
N GLU A 56 10.45 -6.50 -10.34
CA GLU A 56 11.85 -6.35 -10.73
C GLU A 56 12.73 -7.39 -10.02
N ALA A 57 12.60 -7.52 -8.70
CA ALA A 57 13.35 -8.50 -7.91
C ALA A 57 13.05 -9.95 -8.33
N ILE A 58 11.79 -10.28 -8.59
CA ILE A 58 11.35 -11.59 -9.08
C ILE A 58 11.95 -11.88 -10.46
N ALA A 59 11.89 -10.91 -11.38
CA ALA A 59 12.44 -11.07 -12.72
C ALA A 59 13.96 -11.28 -12.68
N ALA A 60 14.65 -10.48 -11.86
CA ALA A 60 16.11 -10.57 -11.71
C ALA A 60 16.55 -11.91 -11.11
N GLU A 61 15.80 -12.45 -10.12
CA GLU A 61 16.07 -13.78 -9.57
C GLU A 61 15.84 -14.87 -10.63
N GLY A 62 14.69 -14.87 -11.32
CA GLY A 62 14.40 -15.86 -12.36
C GLY A 62 15.41 -15.84 -13.50
N LEU A 63 15.78 -14.66 -13.99
CA LEU A 63 16.76 -14.50 -15.07
C LEU A 63 18.20 -14.79 -14.64
N SER A 64 18.46 -14.89 -13.33
CA SER A 64 19.75 -15.40 -12.85
C SER A 64 19.88 -16.92 -13.03
N ALA A 65 18.75 -17.63 -13.09
CA ALA A 65 18.69 -19.08 -13.29
C ALA A 65 18.43 -19.50 -14.75
N ARG A 66 17.77 -18.65 -15.55
CA ARG A 66 17.47 -18.92 -16.96
C ARG A 66 17.83 -17.75 -17.87
N VAL A 67 18.37 -18.08 -19.04
CA VAL A 67 18.67 -17.08 -20.07
C VAL A 67 17.36 -16.62 -20.74
N PRO A 68 17.17 -15.30 -20.98
CA PRO A 68 16.02 -14.82 -21.76
C PRO A 68 15.92 -15.53 -23.11
N CYS A 69 14.73 -16.02 -23.46
CA CYS A 69 14.49 -16.46 -24.84
C CYS A 69 14.36 -15.22 -25.74
N GLY A 70 14.79 -15.33 -27.00
CA GLY A 70 14.68 -14.25 -27.99
C GLY A 70 13.26 -14.04 -28.53
N GLU A 71 12.26 -14.70 -27.93
CA GLU A 71 10.87 -14.59 -28.35
C GLU A 71 10.30 -13.23 -27.90
N PRO A 72 9.60 -12.51 -28.79
CA PRO A 72 8.96 -11.25 -28.41
C PRO A 72 7.75 -11.54 -27.50
N TRP A 73 7.53 -10.65 -26.53
CA TRP A 73 6.27 -10.66 -25.78
C TRP A 73 5.10 -10.57 -26.76
N PRO A 74 4.09 -11.46 -26.68
CA PRO A 74 2.96 -11.44 -27.59
C PRO A 74 2.36 -10.03 -27.63
N ALA A 75 2.22 -9.47 -28.83
CA ALA A 75 1.60 -8.18 -28.99
C ALA A 75 0.23 -8.22 -28.30
N ALA A 76 0.05 -7.36 -27.30
CA ALA A 76 -1.28 -7.16 -26.77
C ALA A 76 -2.16 -6.72 -27.93
N GLU A 77 -3.40 -7.20 -28.01
CA GLU A 77 -4.42 -6.46 -28.75
C GLU A 77 -4.27 -4.99 -28.32
N PRO A 78 -4.22 -4.03 -29.27
CA PRO A 78 -4.19 -2.63 -28.91
C PRO A 78 -5.32 -2.45 -27.90
N PRO A 79 -5.06 -1.79 -26.75
CA PRO A 79 -6.12 -1.61 -25.76
C PRO A 79 -7.31 -1.10 -26.55
N ARG A 80 -8.44 -1.84 -26.51
CA ARG A 80 -9.70 -1.26 -26.97
C ARG A 80 -9.74 0.03 -26.18
N THR A 81 -9.53 1.16 -26.86
CA THR A 81 -9.68 2.48 -26.27
C THR A 81 -10.96 2.35 -25.49
N ALA A 82 -10.88 2.47 -24.16
CA ALA A 82 -12.08 2.46 -23.36
C ALA A 82 -13.02 3.41 -24.11
N PRO A 83 -14.19 2.93 -24.60
CA PRO A 83 -15.09 3.83 -25.29
C PRO A 83 -15.18 5.03 -24.37
N ALA A 84 -14.92 6.23 -24.92
CA ALA A 84 -15.14 7.46 -24.17
C ALA A 84 -16.46 7.25 -23.44
N ASP A 85 -16.42 7.32 -22.10
CA ASP A 85 -17.55 6.90 -21.28
C ASP A 85 -18.81 7.48 -21.93
N PRO A 86 -19.79 6.67 -22.36
CA PRO A 86 -21.00 7.19 -23.00
C PRO A 86 -21.71 8.23 -22.11
N HIS A 87 -21.41 8.23 -20.80
CA HIS A 87 -21.85 9.19 -19.81
C HIS A 87 -20.91 10.40 -19.58
N GLU A 88 -19.76 10.51 -20.23
CA GLU A 88 -18.94 11.74 -20.27
C GLU A 88 -19.38 12.71 -21.39
N SER A 89 -20.69 12.80 -21.64
CA SER A 89 -21.25 13.85 -22.51
C SER A 89 -21.51 15.11 -21.68
N ARG A 90 -21.41 16.30 -22.32
CA ARG A 90 -21.70 17.61 -21.71
C ARG A 90 -23.08 17.67 -21.03
N ALA A 91 -23.99 16.76 -21.39
CA ALA A 91 -25.34 16.62 -20.84
C ALA A 91 -25.42 15.94 -19.45
N VAL A 92 -24.48 15.04 -19.11
CA VAL A 92 -24.42 14.42 -17.75
C VAL A 92 -23.97 15.44 -16.68
N PHE A 93 -23.43 16.56 -17.13
CA PHE A 93 -22.84 17.61 -16.30
C PHE A 93 -23.64 18.92 -16.28
N ALA A 94 -24.89 18.89 -16.78
CA ALA A 94 -25.79 20.04 -16.73
C ALA A 94 -26.12 20.45 -15.29
N ASP A 95 -26.14 19.48 -14.37
CA ASP A 95 -26.43 19.66 -12.94
C ASP A 95 -25.16 19.66 -12.06
N LEU A 96 -24.02 20.14 -12.59
CA LEU A 96 -22.84 20.33 -11.76
C LEU A 96 -23.11 21.44 -10.75
N ASP A 97 -23.19 21.05 -9.47
CA ASP A 97 -23.27 21.94 -8.33
C ASP A 97 -22.04 22.87 -8.28
N TRP A 98 -22.25 24.08 -8.78
CA TRP A 98 -21.32 25.22 -8.76
C TRP A 98 -21.35 25.97 -7.43
N THR A 99 -22.01 25.46 -6.39
CA THR A 99 -21.80 26.04 -5.06
C THR A 99 -20.30 26.08 -4.84
N ALA A 100 -19.80 27.31 -4.70
CA ALA A 100 -18.39 27.52 -4.44
C ALA A 100 -18.03 26.61 -3.25
N ILE A 101 -16.80 26.08 -3.27
CA ILE A 101 -16.24 25.50 -2.06
C ILE A 101 -16.12 26.66 -1.07
N ARG A 102 -17.21 26.93 -0.33
CA ARG A 102 -17.34 27.99 0.68
C ARG A 102 -16.84 27.54 2.04
N ASP A 103 -16.41 26.29 2.10
CA ASP A 103 -15.82 25.67 3.26
C ASP A 103 -14.51 26.38 3.62
N ALA A 104 -14.58 27.27 4.62
CA ALA A 104 -13.39 27.90 5.19
C ALA A 104 -12.41 26.83 5.68
N LEU A 105 -11.10 27.09 5.65
CA LEU A 105 -10.16 26.21 6.32
C LEU A 105 -10.54 26.10 7.80
N PRO A 106 -10.50 24.90 8.41
CA PRO A 106 -11.10 24.69 9.73
C PRO A 106 -10.39 25.47 10.84
N GLU A 107 -9.14 25.88 10.59
CA GLU A 107 -8.24 26.49 11.54
C GLU A 107 -7.51 27.64 10.87
N ASP A 108 -7.15 28.65 11.67
CA ASP A 108 -6.21 29.66 11.25
C ASP A 108 -4.83 29.00 11.11
N ILE A 109 -4.38 28.83 9.87
CA ILE A 109 -3.04 28.32 9.58
C ILE A 109 -2.00 29.39 9.93
N GLU A 110 -2.41 30.67 9.99
CA GLU A 110 -1.53 31.77 10.36
C GLU A 110 -1.05 31.56 11.80
N GLY A 111 0.27 31.50 11.95
CA GLY A 111 0.91 31.29 13.23
C GLY A 111 1.03 29.83 13.65
N LEU A 112 0.78 28.81 12.81
CA LEU A 112 1.17 27.42 13.09
C LEU A 112 2.69 27.17 12.99
N ASP A 113 3.46 28.13 12.52
CA ASP A 113 4.92 28.11 12.39
C ASP A 113 5.65 28.96 13.45
N ALA A 114 4.91 29.74 14.25
CA ALA A 114 5.49 30.65 15.24
C ALA A 114 6.18 29.90 16.39
N ASP A 115 7.46 30.17 16.65
CA ASP A 115 8.23 29.58 17.78
C ASP A 115 8.27 28.04 17.80
N VAL A 116 8.41 27.40 16.62
CA VAL A 116 8.48 25.93 16.53
C VAL A 116 9.70 25.36 17.27
N ASP A 117 10.83 26.07 17.29
CA ASP A 117 12.08 25.61 17.93
C ASP A 117 11.97 25.51 19.46
N GLY A 118 11.06 26.27 20.08
CA GLY A 118 10.79 26.24 21.52
C GLY A 118 9.81 25.15 21.97
N LEU A 119 9.13 24.46 21.03
CA LEU A 119 8.07 23.52 21.38
C LEU A 119 8.59 22.22 21.96
N ASP A 120 7.92 21.74 23.01
CA ASP A 120 8.06 20.35 23.41
C ASP A 120 7.44 19.41 22.32
N PRO A 121 7.89 18.15 22.21
CA PRO A 121 7.42 17.24 21.16
C PRO A 121 5.90 16.99 21.12
N PHE A 122 5.17 17.19 22.22
CA PHE A 122 3.72 17.00 22.29
C PHE A 122 2.97 18.24 21.81
N ALA A 123 3.47 19.43 22.18
CA ALA A 123 2.99 20.68 21.62
C ALA A 123 3.23 20.71 20.09
N LEU A 124 4.39 20.22 19.66
CA LEU A 124 4.70 20.02 18.25
C LEU A 124 3.73 19.02 17.59
N ASP A 125 3.47 17.84 18.20
CA ASP A 125 2.49 16.86 17.69
C ASP A 125 1.08 17.46 17.54
N LEU A 126 0.61 18.22 18.54
CA LEU A 126 -0.69 18.90 18.48
C LEU A 126 -0.76 19.86 17.29
N ARG A 127 0.30 20.66 17.08
CA ARG A 127 0.39 21.61 15.97
C ARG A 127 0.50 20.92 14.62
N MET A 128 1.27 19.84 14.54
CA MET A 128 1.34 19.01 13.33
C MET A 128 -0.02 18.38 13.00
N ARG A 129 -0.82 18.00 14.01
CA ARG A 129 -2.18 17.49 13.79
C ARG A 129 -3.11 18.56 13.24
N ALA A 130 -3.04 19.79 13.75
CA ALA A 130 -3.75 20.95 13.21
C ALA A 130 -3.41 21.17 11.71
N VAL A 131 -2.11 21.26 11.39
CA VAL A 131 -1.63 21.33 9.99
C VAL A 131 -2.19 20.17 9.14
N LEU A 132 -2.11 18.93 9.65
CA LEU A 132 -2.63 17.76 8.92
C LEU A 132 -4.15 17.81 8.71
N GLN A 133 -4.92 18.38 9.63
CA GLN A 133 -6.37 18.56 9.45
C GLN A 133 -6.66 19.59 8.36
N ALA A 134 -5.96 20.73 8.38
CA ALA A 134 -6.05 21.73 7.33
C ALA A 134 -5.68 21.14 5.95
N MET A 135 -4.57 20.39 5.87
CA MET A 135 -4.12 19.72 4.64
C MET A 135 -5.17 18.75 4.08
N ARG A 136 -5.84 17.97 4.93
CA ARG A 136 -6.90 17.04 4.49
C ARG A 136 -8.06 17.77 3.84
N ARG A 137 -8.48 18.91 4.40
CA ARG A 137 -9.53 19.74 3.81
C ARG A 137 -9.07 20.33 2.48
N VAL A 138 -7.85 20.89 2.43
CA VAL A 138 -7.25 21.41 1.19
C VAL A 138 -7.22 20.35 0.09
N ASP A 139 -6.74 19.14 0.40
CA ASP A 139 -6.68 18.04 -0.58
C ASP A 139 -8.09 17.65 -1.09
N TRP A 140 -9.11 17.58 -0.22
CA TRP A 140 -10.49 17.37 -0.67
C TRP A 140 -10.98 18.48 -1.60
N GLN A 141 -10.80 19.75 -1.21
CA GLN A 141 -11.25 20.91 -1.98
C GLN A 141 -10.55 20.99 -3.34
N LEU A 142 -9.23 20.79 -3.35
CA LEU A 142 -8.41 20.76 -4.55
C LEU A 142 -8.85 19.64 -5.50
N GLY A 143 -9.17 18.45 -4.98
CA GLY A 143 -9.71 17.36 -5.80
C GLY A 143 -11.02 17.72 -6.49
N ARG A 144 -11.96 18.38 -5.78
CA ARG A 144 -13.23 18.84 -6.35
C ARG A 144 -13.02 19.91 -7.42
N LEU A 145 -12.16 20.90 -7.17
CA LEU A 145 -11.84 21.94 -8.16
C LEU A 145 -11.12 21.35 -9.39
N LEU A 146 -10.13 20.49 -9.16
CA LEU A 146 -9.37 19.84 -10.23
C LEU A 146 -10.27 18.99 -11.10
N ARG A 147 -11.17 18.18 -10.53
CA ARG A 147 -12.08 17.38 -11.35
C ARG A 147 -12.92 18.29 -12.25
N VAL A 148 -13.56 19.29 -11.65
CA VAL A 148 -14.43 20.25 -12.37
C VAL A 148 -13.67 20.97 -13.50
N PHE A 149 -12.41 21.35 -13.25
CA PHE A 149 -11.57 22.03 -14.21
C PHE A 149 -11.08 21.11 -15.34
N LEU A 150 -10.65 19.89 -15.00
CA LEU A 150 -10.08 18.92 -15.92
C LEU A 150 -11.14 18.25 -16.79
N ASP A 151 -12.30 17.89 -16.22
CA ASP A 151 -13.43 17.28 -16.96
C ASP A 151 -13.93 18.25 -18.05
N ARG A 152 -13.93 19.56 -17.77
CA ARG A 152 -14.31 20.60 -18.76
C ARG A 152 -13.18 21.02 -19.70
N ARG A 153 -11.99 20.42 -19.57
CA ARG A 153 -10.80 20.73 -20.37
C ARG A 153 -10.42 22.22 -20.38
N LEU A 154 -10.65 22.92 -19.26
CA LEU A 154 -10.42 24.37 -19.16
C LEU A 154 -8.95 24.75 -19.37
N TYR A 155 -8.01 23.83 -19.14
CA TYR A 155 -6.59 24.00 -19.47
C TYR A 155 -6.36 24.35 -20.95
N ARG A 156 -7.22 23.87 -21.86
CA ARG A 156 -7.11 24.21 -23.29
C ARG A 156 -7.49 25.66 -23.57
N LEU A 157 -8.45 26.22 -22.82
CA LEU A 157 -8.81 27.64 -22.92
C LEU A 157 -7.70 28.54 -22.38
N MET A 158 -6.85 27.99 -21.51
CA MET A 158 -5.64 28.64 -21.00
C MET A 158 -4.40 28.31 -21.84
N GLU A 159 -4.60 27.75 -23.05
CA GLU A 159 -3.54 27.46 -24.04
C GLU A 159 -2.50 26.39 -23.62
N PHE A 160 -2.82 25.55 -22.64
CA PHE A 160 -1.98 24.40 -22.29
C PHE A 160 -2.29 23.19 -23.18
N ALA A 161 -1.23 22.53 -23.67
CA ALA A 161 -1.34 21.35 -24.53
C ALA A 161 -1.93 20.11 -23.82
N SER A 162 -1.78 20.01 -22.50
CA SER A 162 -2.30 18.89 -21.70
C SER A 162 -2.63 19.32 -20.27
N ALA A 163 -3.48 18.51 -19.62
CA ALA A 163 -3.79 18.65 -18.20
C ALA A 163 -2.53 18.55 -17.32
N ASP A 164 -1.67 17.56 -17.62
CA ASP A 164 -0.43 17.28 -16.89
C ASP A 164 0.52 18.48 -16.92
N ARG A 165 0.63 19.14 -18.08
CA ARG A 165 1.43 20.36 -18.23
C ARG A 165 0.84 21.52 -17.42
N TYR A 166 -0.47 21.72 -17.49
CA TYR A 166 -1.15 22.76 -16.70
C TYR A 166 -0.92 22.57 -15.19
N VAL A 167 -1.17 21.38 -14.65
CA VAL A 167 -1.04 21.16 -13.19
C VAL A 167 0.39 21.28 -12.71
N THR A 168 1.36 20.86 -13.53
CA THR A 168 2.79 20.96 -13.20
C THR A 168 3.26 22.41 -13.27
N GLU A 169 3.08 23.07 -14.41
CA GLU A 169 3.63 24.41 -14.65
C GLU A 169 2.86 25.50 -13.91
N ARG A 170 1.52 25.40 -13.81
CA ARG A 170 0.69 26.46 -13.24
C ARG A 170 0.34 26.27 -11.78
N LEU A 171 0.13 25.02 -11.34
CA LEU A 171 -0.26 24.72 -9.96
C LEU A 171 0.89 24.19 -9.10
N GLY A 172 2.05 23.88 -9.69
CA GLY A 172 3.18 23.27 -8.97
C GLY A 172 2.89 21.88 -8.43
N LEU A 173 1.88 21.19 -8.97
CA LEU A 173 1.48 19.85 -8.56
C LEU A 173 2.03 18.82 -9.52
N SER A 174 2.53 17.70 -8.99
CA SER A 174 2.82 16.56 -9.86
C SER A 174 1.54 16.05 -10.51
N ALA A 175 1.62 15.68 -11.79
CA ALA A 175 0.49 15.12 -12.52
C ALA A 175 -0.09 13.87 -11.82
N ARG A 176 0.77 13.08 -11.16
CA ARG A 176 0.38 11.95 -10.30
C ARG A 176 -0.53 12.37 -9.14
N LYS A 177 -0.16 13.42 -8.39
CA LYS A 177 -0.98 13.93 -7.28
C LYS A 177 -2.31 14.46 -7.81
N ALA A 178 -2.32 15.22 -8.90
CA ALA A 178 -3.54 15.74 -9.51
C ALA A 178 -4.50 14.60 -9.95
N ARG A 179 -3.99 13.58 -10.64
CA ARG A 179 -4.78 12.39 -11.02
C ARG A 179 -5.35 11.66 -9.81
N ALA A 180 -4.55 11.49 -8.76
CA ALA A 180 -4.98 10.85 -7.53
C ALA A 180 -6.10 11.65 -6.82
N LEU A 181 -6.00 12.98 -6.77
CA LEU A 181 -7.02 13.86 -6.19
C LEU A 181 -8.34 13.76 -6.94
N VAL A 182 -8.28 13.76 -8.28
CA VAL A 182 -9.47 13.58 -9.13
C VAL A 182 -10.05 12.18 -8.98
N ALA A 183 -9.23 11.13 -8.90
CA ALA A 183 -9.71 9.76 -8.70
C ALA A 183 -10.42 9.59 -7.36
N LEU A 184 -9.87 10.16 -6.28
CA LEU A 184 -10.52 10.20 -4.97
C LEU A 184 -11.84 10.95 -5.01
N GLU A 185 -11.86 12.15 -5.61
CA GLU A 185 -13.10 12.93 -5.68
C GLU A 185 -14.17 12.17 -6.47
N ARG A 186 -13.84 11.60 -7.64
CA ARG A 186 -14.78 10.80 -8.43
C ARG A 186 -15.38 9.66 -7.59
N LYS A 187 -14.56 9.06 -6.74
CA LYS A 187 -14.99 7.99 -5.82
C LYS A 187 -15.97 8.48 -4.75
N THR A 188 -15.85 9.74 -4.31
CA THR A 188 -16.78 10.32 -3.32
C THR A 188 -18.23 10.42 -3.80
N TRP A 189 -18.47 10.39 -5.12
CA TRP A 189 -19.80 10.36 -5.72
C TRP A 189 -20.35 8.93 -5.94
N GLN A 190 -19.54 7.90 -5.72
CA GLN A 190 -19.89 6.49 -5.91
C GLN A 190 -19.98 5.70 -4.59
N ALA A 191 -19.64 6.35 -3.48
CA ALA A 191 -19.48 5.76 -2.16
C ALA A 191 -19.76 6.83 -1.10
N ASP A 192 -21.02 7.03 -0.70
CA ASP A 192 -21.46 8.16 0.12
C ASP A 192 -20.74 8.23 1.47
N ALA A 193 -20.64 7.09 2.18
CA ALA A 193 -19.93 7.03 3.47
C ALA A 193 -18.44 7.37 3.34
N PHE A 194 -17.82 6.97 2.23
CA PHE A 194 -16.43 7.32 1.92
C PHE A 194 -16.29 8.81 1.61
N GLY A 195 -17.21 9.36 0.82
CA GLY A 195 -17.24 10.77 0.47
C GLY A 195 -17.45 11.68 1.67
N ALA A 196 -18.36 11.33 2.57
CA ALA A 196 -18.62 12.05 3.80
C ALA A 196 -17.37 12.08 4.71
N ALA A 197 -16.75 10.93 4.97
CA ALA A 197 -15.57 10.83 5.84
C ALA A 197 -14.32 11.51 5.25
N TYR A 198 -14.14 11.46 3.92
CA TYR A 198 -13.06 12.18 3.25
C TYR A 198 -13.27 13.70 3.30
N ARG A 199 -14.50 14.18 3.03
CA ARG A 199 -14.87 15.61 3.13
C ARG A 199 -14.70 16.15 4.55
N ALA A 200 -15.06 15.35 5.56
CA ALA A 200 -14.92 15.72 6.97
C ALA A 200 -13.45 15.69 7.46
N GLY A 201 -12.50 15.18 6.68
CA GLY A 201 -11.09 15.05 7.08
C GLY A 201 -10.82 13.91 8.06
N GLU A 202 -11.80 13.02 8.29
CA GLU A 202 -11.67 11.82 9.12
C GLU A 202 -10.80 10.76 8.44
N LEU A 203 -10.93 10.65 7.11
CA LEU A 203 -10.01 9.88 6.27
C LEU A 203 -8.86 10.78 5.80
N SER A 204 -7.63 10.41 6.16
CA SER A 204 -6.45 11.05 5.58
C SER A 204 -6.30 10.66 4.10
N TRP A 205 -5.60 11.50 3.35
CA TRP A 205 -5.21 11.24 1.95
C TRP A 205 -4.68 9.81 1.73
N VAL A 206 -3.74 9.37 2.56
CA VAL A 206 -3.14 8.04 2.42
C VAL A 206 -4.17 6.94 2.64
N ARG A 207 -5.03 7.04 3.67
CA ARG A 207 -6.10 6.06 3.91
C ARG A 207 -7.10 6.02 2.76
N ALA A 208 -7.47 7.20 2.24
CA ALA A 208 -8.39 7.31 1.12
C ALA A 208 -7.83 6.63 -0.13
N LEU A 209 -6.54 6.83 -0.45
CA LEU A 209 -5.86 6.14 -1.54
C LEU A 209 -5.77 4.62 -1.32
N THR A 210 -5.49 4.18 -0.08
CA THR A 210 -5.48 2.76 0.26
C THR A 210 -6.84 2.11 0.03
N LEU A 211 -7.94 2.80 0.35
CA LEU A 211 -9.30 2.27 0.17
C LEU A 211 -9.84 2.36 -1.26
N LEU A 212 -9.31 3.29 -2.08
CA LEU A 212 -9.77 3.55 -3.44
C LEU A 212 -10.01 2.30 -4.30
N PRO A 213 -9.13 1.27 -4.35
CA PRO A 213 -9.33 0.09 -5.19
C PRO A 213 -10.40 -0.91 -4.66
N ILE A 214 -10.81 -0.81 -3.39
CA ILE A 214 -11.69 -1.80 -2.75
C ILE A 214 -13.07 -1.24 -2.39
N VAL A 215 -13.17 0.06 -2.13
CA VAL A 215 -14.39 0.66 -1.61
C VAL A 215 -15.51 0.66 -2.66
N ALA A 216 -16.69 0.22 -2.25
CA ALA A 216 -17.93 0.22 -3.04
C ALA A 216 -19.08 0.64 -2.14
N GLU A 217 -20.14 1.26 -2.67
CA GLU A 217 -21.26 1.79 -1.89
C GLU A 217 -21.75 0.83 -0.77
N PRO A 218 -22.03 -0.46 -1.02
CA PRO A 218 -22.56 -1.35 0.01
C PRO A 218 -21.59 -1.65 1.15
N THR A 219 -20.28 -1.47 0.94
CA THR A 219 -19.22 -1.80 1.92
C THR A 219 -18.46 -0.56 2.39
N ALA A 220 -18.82 0.63 1.90
CA ALA A 220 -18.07 1.86 2.13
C ALA A 220 -17.99 2.22 3.60
N ALA A 221 -19.12 2.18 4.32
CA ALA A 221 -19.16 2.49 5.75
C ALA A 221 -18.25 1.57 6.57
N ALA A 222 -18.27 0.27 6.31
CA ALA A 222 -17.44 -0.71 7.02
C ALA A 222 -15.93 -0.50 6.78
N TRP A 223 -15.55 -0.19 5.54
CA TRP A 223 -14.14 0.12 5.21
C TRP A 223 -13.67 1.45 5.81
N VAL A 224 -14.54 2.47 5.85
CA VAL A 224 -14.25 3.76 6.53
C VAL A 224 -14.05 3.54 8.03
N GLU A 225 -14.97 2.83 8.68
CA GLU A 225 -14.85 2.47 10.10
C GLU A 225 -13.55 1.71 10.36
N ARG A 226 -13.23 0.71 9.52
CA ARG A 226 -11.99 -0.05 9.61
C ARG A 226 -10.76 0.86 9.50
N ALA A 227 -10.73 1.78 8.54
CA ALA A 227 -9.60 2.70 8.35
C ALA A 227 -9.39 3.64 9.54
N GLY A 228 -10.44 3.96 10.30
CA GLY A 228 -10.35 4.68 11.57
C GLY A 228 -9.82 3.81 12.72
N ALA A 229 -10.06 2.50 12.68
CA ALA A 229 -9.76 1.57 13.76
C ALA A 229 -8.33 0.96 13.74
N VAL A 230 -7.63 1.00 12.60
CA VAL A 230 -6.31 0.36 12.45
C VAL A 230 -5.24 1.30 11.85
N PRO A 231 -3.94 1.05 12.11
CA PRO A 231 -2.85 1.73 11.41
C PRO A 231 -2.94 1.57 9.90
N VAL A 232 -2.42 2.56 9.16
CA VAL A 232 -2.37 2.52 7.68
C VAL A 232 -1.67 1.27 7.17
N ARG A 233 -0.63 0.81 7.88
CA ARG A 233 0.05 -0.46 7.61
C ARG A 233 -0.93 -1.63 7.59
N ARG A 234 -1.71 -1.82 8.67
CA ARG A 234 -2.69 -2.90 8.76
C ARG A 234 -3.82 -2.71 7.75
N LEU A 235 -4.27 -1.49 7.53
CA LEU A 235 -5.27 -1.19 6.51
C LEU A 235 -4.80 -1.63 5.11
N ALA A 236 -3.54 -1.34 4.75
CA ALA A 236 -2.98 -1.75 3.48
C ALA A 236 -2.92 -3.29 3.36
N ASP A 237 -2.47 -3.97 4.42
CA ASP A 237 -2.44 -5.44 4.47
C ASP A 237 -3.85 -6.04 4.30
N GLU A 238 -4.88 -5.47 4.95
CA GLU A 238 -6.28 -5.90 4.83
C GLU A 238 -6.88 -5.62 3.43
N VAL A 239 -6.54 -4.48 2.81
CA VAL A 239 -6.98 -4.18 1.45
C VAL A 239 -6.31 -5.09 0.43
N GLU A 240 -5.01 -5.36 0.58
CA GLU A 240 -4.27 -6.27 -0.31
C GLU A 240 -4.83 -7.71 -0.20
N TRP A 241 -5.12 -8.16 1.02
CA TRP A 241 -5.85 -9.41 1.27
C TRP A 241 -7.23 -9.43 0.59
N ALA A 242 -8.03 -8.36 0.76
CA ALA A 242 -9.37 -8.28 0.20
C ALA A 242 -9.36 -8.27 -1.34
N LEU A 243 -8.44 -7.52 -1.96
CA LEU A 243 -8.26 -7.50 -3.42
C LEU A 243 -7.84 -8.86 -3.98
N THR A 244 -7.16 -9.66 -3.17
CA THR A 244 -6.71 -10.99 -3.56
C THR A 244 -7.85 -12.02 -3.50
N LEU A 245 -8.77 -11.90 -2.53
CA LEU A 245 -9.90 -12.82 -2.36
C LEU A 245 -11.18 -12.43 -3.10
N ARG A 246 -11.36 -11.14 -3.41
CA ARG A 246 -12.57 -10.61 -4.05
C ARG A 246 -12.83 -11.30 -5.39
N ASP A 247 -14.09 -11.64 -5.62
CA ASP A 247 -14.57 -12.11 -6.92
C ASP A 247 -14.73 -10.92 -7.88
N GLY A 248 -13.77 -10.74 -8.81
CA GLY A 248 -13.82 -9.68 -9.82
C GLY A 248 -13.99 -8.29 -9.20
N LEU A 249 -15.15 -7.67 -9.42
CA LEU A 249 -15.53 -6.35 -8.90
C LEU A 249 -16.60 -6.41 -7.79
N ALA A 250 -16.97 -7.62 -7.33
CA ALA A 250 -18.00 -7.80 -6.31
C ALA A 250 -17.59 -7.09 -5.00
N PRO A 251 -18.48 -6.32 -4.36
CA PRO A 251 -18.16 -5.70 -3.07
C PRO A 251 -17.72 -6.74 -2.03
N ILE A 252 -16.69 -6.43 -1.26
CA ILE A 252 -16.16 -7.30 -0.20
C ILE A 252 -16.04 -6.51 1.10
N MET A 253 -16.39 -7.15 2.21
CA MET A 253 -16.29 -6.59 3.56
C MET A 253 -14.84 -6.59 4.05
N PRO A 254 -14.43 -5.63 4.93
CA PRO A 254 -13.17 -5.76 5.64
C PRO A 254 -13.16 -7.05 6.47
N PRO A 255 -11.98 -7.67 6.69
CA PRO A 255 -11.89 -8.90 7.47
C PRO A 255 -12.36 -8.67 8.92
N ALA A 256 -12.89 -9.72 9.55
CA ALA A 256 -13.30 -9.63 10.95
C ALA A 256 -12.14 -9.14 11.85
N PRO A 257 -12.43 -8.36 12.91
CA PRO A 257 -11.41 -7.99 13.90
C PRO A 257 -10.59 -9.20 14.37
N GLY A 258 -9.26 -9.12 14.29
CA GLY A 258 -8.37 -10.20 14.72
C GLY A 258 -8.27 -11.39 13.74
N ALA A 259 -8.92 -11.33 12.57
CA ALA A 259 -8.74 -12.35 11.55
C ALA A 259 -7.30 -12.39 11.05
N SER A 260 -6.75 -13.60 10.94
CA SER A 260 -5.49 -13.85 10.26
C SER A 260 -5.64 -13.51 8.78
N LEU A 261 -4.66 -12.80 8.23
CA LEU A 261 -4.56 -12.52 6.80
C LEU A 261 -3.73 -13.57 6.06
N ALA A 262 -3.27 -14.63 6.75
CA ALA A 262 -2.56 -15.72 6.12
C ALA A 262 -3.50 -16.47 5.16
N LEU A 263 -3.07 -16.59 3.90
CA LEU A 263 -3.80 -17.29 2.85
C LEU A 263 -3.22 -18.71 2.75
N ASP A 264 -3.97 -19.73 3.18
CA ASP A 264 -3.51 -21.13 3.26
C ASP A 264 -3.35 -21.77 1.86
N GLU A 265 -2.23 -22.49 1.67
CA GLU A 265 -1.91 -23.23 0.45
C GLU A 265 -2.93 -24.34 0.13
N ARG A 266 -3.66 -24.86 1.13
CA ARG A 266 -4.68 -25.90 0.91
C ARG A 266 -5.89 -25.45 0.08
N GLN A 267 -6.08 -24.14 -0.11
CA GLN A 267 -7.06 -23.59 -1.06
C GLN A 267 -6.53 -23.55 -2.52
N LEU A 268 -5.25 -23.88 -2.76
CA LEU A 268 -4.59 -23.85 -4.07
C LEU A 268 -4.63 -25.21 -4.82
N CYS A 269 -5.01 -26.30 -4.14
CA CYS A 269 -4.80 -27.67 -4.66
C CYS A 269 -6.02 -28.31 -5.34
N ALA A 270 -7.18 -27.66 -5.38
CA ALA A 270 -8.26 -28.11 -6.26
C ALA A 270 -7.98 -27.53 -7.65
N ARG A 271 -7.39 -28.32 -8.55
CA ARG A 271 -7.37 -28.05 -9.99
C ARG A 271 -8.67 -28.59 -10.59
N PRO A 272 -9.79 -27.83 -10.68
CA PRO A 272 -10.78 -28.19 -11.66
C PRO A 272 -10.17 -27.92 -13.04
N GLU A 273 -10.35 -28.85 -13.98
CA GLU A 273 -9.86 -28.75 -15.36
C GLU A 273 -10.40 -27.50 -16.12
N TRP A 274 -11.30 -26.73 -15.50
CA TRP A 274 -11.96 -25.53 -16.04
C TRP A 274 -11.65 -24.28 -15.20
N GLU A 275 -10.39 -24.01 -14.86
CA GLU A 275 -10.03 -22.74 -14.24
C GLU A 275 -10.13 -21.59 -15.23
N PHE A 276 -11.19 -20.78 -15.07
CA PHE A 276 -11.38 -19.56 -15.83
C PHE A 276 -10.37 -18.48 -15.38
N PRO A 277 -9.83 -17.66 -16.30
CA PRO A 277 -8.95 -16.55 -15.96
C PRO A 277 -9.78 -15.35 -15.47
N ASP A 278 -10.34 -15.49 -14.26
CA ASP A 278 -11.25 -14.54 -13.61
C ASP A 278 -10.52 -13.53 -12.70
N ALA A 279 -9.20 -13.65 -12.56
CA ALA A 279 -8.34 -12.70 -11.86
C ALA A 279 -7.28 -12.07 -12.79
N GLU A 280 -6.55 -11.10 -12.25
CA GLU A 280 -5.52 -10.37 -12.98
C GLU A 280 -4.33 -10.04 -12.07
N VAL A 281 -3.11 -10.32 -12.54
CA VAL A 281 -1.89 -9.73 -11.98
C VAL A 281 -1.65 -8.41 -12.71
N THR A 282 -1.66 -7.30 -11.96
CA THR A 282 -1.41 -5.96 -12.49
C THR A 282 -0.52 -5.15 -11.55
N PHE A 283 0.38 -4.37 -12.15
CA PHE A 283 1.21 -3.37 -11.45
C PHE A 283 1.66 -2.30 -12.45
N SER A 284 2.12 -1.16 -11.94
CA SER A 284 2.80 -0.12 -12.73
C SER A 284 4.26 -0.06 -12.31
N ALA A 285 5.15 0.10 -13.28
CA ALA A 285 6.60 0.17 -13.09
C ALA A 285 7.23 0.87 -14.30
N PRO A 286 8.51 1.29 -14.24
CA PRO A 286 9.24 1.74 -15.42
C PRO A 286 9.11 0.75 -16.59
N VAL A 287 9.05 1.25 -17.83
CA VAL A 287 8.97 0.42 -19.06
C VAL A 287 10.04 -0.68 -19.07
N SER A 288 11.26 -0.35 -18.62
CA SER A 288 12.39 -1.28 -18.49
C SER A 288 12.08 -2.47 -17.55
N VAL A 289 11.46 -2.21 -16.40
CA VAL A 289 11.04 -3.23 -15.43
C VAL A 289 9.92 -4.09 -16.00
N VAL A 290 8.93 -3.49 -16.67
CA VAL A 290 7.86 -4.26 -17.33
C VAL A 290 8.43 -5.16 -18.43
N ALA A 291 9.39 -4.67 -19.21
CA ALA A 291 10.07 -5.46 -20.23
C ALA A 291 10.89 -6.61 -19.60
N LEU A 292 11.65 -6.33 -18.54
CA LEU A 292 12.42 -7.33 -17.80
C LEU A 292 11.52 -8.45 -17.26
N PHE A 293 10.40 -8.09 -16.63
CA PHE A 293 9.45 -9.05 -16.07
C PHE A 293 8.80 -9.92 -17.16
N ARG A 294 8.46 -9.31 -18.30
CA ARG A 294 7.97 -10.04 -19.49
C ARG A 294 9.00 -11.04 -20.01
N SER A 295 10.27 -10.64 -20.13
CA SER A 295 11.36 -11.54 -20.54
C SER A 295 11.56 -12.69 -19.54
N ALA A 296 11.43 -12.44 -18.24
CA ALA A 296 11.52 -13.49 -17.23
C ALA A 296 10.39 -14.52 -17.37
N ILE A 297 9.14 -14.09 -17.59
CA ILE A 297 8.00 -14.98 -17.84
C ILE A 297 8.26 -15.86 -19.07
N LEU A 298 8.74 -15.27 -20.17
CA LEU A 298 9.01 -15.99 -21.41
C LEU A 298 10.14 -17.02 -21.24
N ALA A 299 11.20 -16.69 -20.48
CA ALA A 299 12.29 -17.63 -20.17
C ALA A 299 11.81 -18.86 -19.36
N PHE A 300 10.68 -18.73 -18.65
CA PHE A 300 10.06 -19.81 -17.89
C PHE A 300 8.91 -20.51 -18.63
N ALA A 301 8.39 -19.91 -19.70
CA ALA A 301 7.38 -20.52 -20.55
C ALA A 301 7.95 -21.72 -21.33
N HIS A 302 7.17 -22.79 -21.45
CA HIS A 302 7.51 -23.90 -22.36
C HIS A 302 7.23 -23.48 -23.82
N PRO A 303 7.90 -24.07 -24.83
CA PRO A 303 7.72 -23.70 -26.25
C PRO A 303 6.28 -23.76 -26.78
N HIS A 304 5.39 -24.47 -26.09
CA HIS A 304 3.95 -24.56 -26.38
C HIS A 304 3.07 -24.21 -25.16
N GLY A 305 3.68 -23.65 -24.12
CA GLY A 305 2.99 -23.23 -22.90
C GLY A 305 2.43 -21.81 -23.02
N SER A 306 1.40 -21.54 -22.25
CA SER A 306 0.82 -20.22 -22.08
C SER A 306 1.71 -19.30 -21.22
N LEU A 307 1.52 -17.97 -21.36
CA LEU A 307 2.17 -16.98 -20.47
C LEU A 307 1.79 -17.18 -19.00
N VAL A 308 0.60 -17.74 -18.73
CA VAL A 308 0.14 -18.06 -17.37
C VAL A 308 1.00 -19.16 -16.77
N GLU A 309 1.27 -20.22 -17.52
CA GLU A 309 2.17 -21.30 -17.09
C GLU A 309 3.61 -20.80 -16.93
N GLY A 310 4.08 -19.92 -17.83
CA GLY A 310 5.39 -19.28 -17.69
C GLY A 310 5.50 -18.43 -16.41
N LEU A 311 4.46 -17.65 -16.08
CA LEU A 311 4.43 -16.88 -14.84
C LEU A 311 4.35 -17.79 -13.61
N GLU A 312 3.52 -18.83 -13.64
CA GLU A 312 3.42 -19.82 -12.54
C GLU A 312 4.78 -20.50 -12.29
N ALA A 313 5.46 -20.94 -13.34
CA ALA A 313 6.79 -21.55 -13.25
C ALA A 313 7.85 -20.58 -12.72
N LEU A 314 7.86 -19.33 -13.17
CA LEU A 314 8.74 -18.28 -12.65
C LEU A 314 8.53 -18.06 -11.15
N LEU A 315 7.27 -17.89 -10.73
CA LEU A 315 6.94 -17.60 -9.33
C LEU A 315 7.25 -18.78 -8.41
N LEU A 316 6.94 -20.01 -8.83
CA LEU A 316 7.27 -21.21 -8.06
C LEU A 316 8.79 -21.38 -7.90
N HIS A 317 9.55 -21.12 -8.96
CA HIS A 317 11.02 -21.17 -8.91
C HIS A 317 11.57 -20.13 -7.92
N VAL A 318 11.18 -18.86 -8.08
CA VAL A 318 11.65 -17.77 -7.20
C VAL A 318 11.24 -18.01 -5.75
N LYS A 319 10.00 -18.48 -5.51
CA LYS A 319 9.53 -18.87 -4.17
C LYS A 319 10.46 -19.93 -3.56
N SER A 320 10.72 -21.01 -4.29
CA SER A 320 11.57 -22.10 -3.83
C SER A 320 13.00 -21.63 -3.54
N GLU A 321 13.60 -20.81 -4.41
CA GLU A 321 14.96 -20.28 -4.22
C GLU A 321 15.04 -19.40 -2.96
N TRP A 322 14.09 -18.47 -2.77
CA TRP A 322 14.09 -17.56 -1.63
C TRP A 322 13.69 -18.20 -0.31
N GLU A 323 12.88 -19.26 -0.33
CA GLU A 323 12.58 -20.08 0.86
C GLU A 323 13.76 -20.98 1.25
N GLY A 324 14.54 -21.43 0.27
CA GLY A 324 15.77 -22.20 0.50
C GLY A 324 16.95 -21.39 1.04
N GLN A 325 16.91 -20.05 0.98
CA GLN A 325 17.97 -19.21 1.51
C GLN A 325 18.08 -19.35 3.04
N PRO A 326 19.32 -19.40 3.60
CA PRO A 326 19.52 -19.43 5.04
C PRO A 326 18.86 -18.22 5.72
N ARG A 327 17.98 -18.50 6.68
CA ARG A 327 17.30 -17.48 7.48
C ARG A 327 17.75 -17.54 8.94
N HIS A 328 17.45 -16.47 9.67
CA HIS A 328 17.59 -16.49 11.13
C HIS A 328 16.78 -17.68 11.69
N ARG A 329 17.45 -18.54 12.47
CA ARG A 329 16.89 -19.85 12.89
C ARG A 329 15.75 -19.72 13.90
N ASP A 330 15.65 -18.57 14.53
CA ASP A 330 14.64 -18.32 15.54
C ASP A 330 13.25 -18.13 14.90
N PRO A 331 12.27 -18.97 15.26
CA PRO A 331 10.94 -18.96 14.66
C PRO A 331 10.13 -17.69 14.93
N VAL A 332 10.54 -16.86 15.90
CA VAL A 332 9.88 -15.57 16.20
C VAL A 332 9.89 -14.63 14.98
N PHE A 333 10.99 -14.58 14.24
CA PHE A 333 11.09 -13.71 13.05
C PHE A 333 10.14 -14.17 11.94
N ALA A 334 10.03 -15.48 11.71
CA ALA A 334 9.12 -16.02 10.72
C ALA A 334 7.65 -15.82 11.12
N ARG A 335 7.31 -16.04 12.41
CA ARG A 335 5.97 -15.76 12.97
C ARG A 335 5.59 -14.29 12.75
N ASP A 336 6.51 -13.36 12.99
CA ASP A 336 6.27 -11.92 12.87
C ASP A 336 6.45 -11.41 11.42
N GLY A 337 6.51 -12.32 10.43
CA GLY A 337 6.55 -11.99 9.01
C GLY A 337 7.80 -11.24 8.56
N TRP A 338 8.94 -11.44 9.27
CA TRP A 338 10.19 -10.72 9.05
C TRP A 338 10.01 -9.20 9.07
N ARG A 339 9.18 -8.74 10.01
CA ARG A 339 8.81 -7.34 10.15
C ARG A 339 8.92 -6.92 11.62
N CYS A 340 9.11 -5.62 11.84
CA CYS A 340 9.01 -5.07 13.18
C CYS A 340 7.58 -5.23 13.71
N ALA A 341 7.42 -5.77 14.91
CA ALA A 341 6.13 -6.00 15.55
C ALA A 341 5.44 -4.71 16.03
N VAL A 342 6.14 -3.58 16.11
CA VAL A 342 5.52 -2.28 16.44
C VAL A 342 4.53 -1.92 15.33
N PRO A 343 3.22 -1.76 15.60
CA PRO A 343 2.17 -1.73 14.57
C PRO A 343 2.24 -0.59 13.56
N ILE A 344 3.00 0.47 13.87
CA ILE A 344 3.16 1.65 13.01
C ILE A 344 4.48 1.65 12.23
N CYS A 345 5.31 0.62 12.40
CA CYS A 345 6.60 0.50 11.73
C CYS A 345 6.48 -0.42 10.52
N THR A 346 7.16 -0.12 9.43
CA THR A 346 7.22 -0.98 8.24
C THR A 346 8.58 -1.62 8.03
N ALA A 347 9.51 -1.47 8.97
CA ALA A 347 10.87 -1.99 8.84
C ALA A 347 10.90 -3.53 8.83
N ARG A 348 11.70 -4.09 7.93
CA ARG A 348 11.91 -5.55 7.75
C ARG A 348 13.37 -5.98 7.83
N ARG A 349 14.29 -5.05 8.15
CA ARG A 349 15.73 -5.28 8.30
C ARG A 349 16.22 -4.89 9.69
N GLU A 350 17.41 -5.36 10.04
CA GLU A 350 18.04 -5.11 11.34
C GLU A 350 17.08 -5.43 12.49
N LEU A 351 16.45 -6.61 12.40
CA LEU A 351 15.46 -7.08 13.36
C LEU A 351 16.16 -7.81 14.50
N HIS A 352 15.77 -7.51 15.73
CA HIS A 352 16.25 -8.14 16.94
C HIS A 352 15.10 -8.88 17.61
N ASP A 353 15.42 -10.03 18.21
CA ASP A 353 14.53 -10.69 19.17
C ASP A 353 14.50 -9.85 20.46
N HIS A 354 13.30 -9.61 20.97
CA HIS A 354 13.06 -8.81 22.14
C HIS A 354 12.02 -9.46 23.05
N HIS A 355 12.37 -9.61 24.32
CA HIS A 355 11.45 -10.08 25.35
C HIS A 355 10.53 -8.96 25.82
N VAL A 356 9.21 -9.13 25.72
CA VAL A 356 8.20 -8.15 26.17
C VAL A 356 8.35 -7.89 27.68
N VAL A 357 8.38 -8.96 28.47
CA VAL A 357 8.88 -8.94 29.85
C VAL A 357 10.38 -9.19 29.80
N PHE A 358 11.17 -8.20 30.20
CA PHE A 358 12.63 -8.30 30.13
C PHE A 358 13.17 -9.47 30.94
N ARG A 359 14.19 -10.15 30.43
CA ARG A 359 14.88 -11.24 31.15
C ARG A 359 15.45 -10.79 32.49
N SER A 360 15.93 -9.55 32.58
CA SER A 360 16.41 -8.95 33.84
C SER A 360 15.31 -8.76 34.90
N ARG A 361 14.04 -8.90 34.50
CA ARG A 361 12.85 -8.84 35.35
C ARG A 361 12.12 -10.18 35.45
N GLY A 362 12.81 -11.28 35.13
CA GLY A 362 12.26 -12.64 35.24
C GLY A 362 11.40 -13.09 34.05
N GLY A 363 11.41 -12.37 32.92
CA GLY A 363 10.68 -12.79 31.73
C GLY A 363 11.20 -14.11 31.13
N SER A 364 10.27 -14.95 30.68
CA SER A 364 10.56 -16.26 30.08
C SER A 364 11.15 -16.13 28.67
N ASN A 365 11.74 -17.21 28.16
CA ASN A 365 12.16 -17.29 26.75
C ASN A 365 11.10 -17.95 25.85
N GLU A 366 9.85 -18.05 26.34
CA GLU A 366 8.73 -18.58 25.56
C GLU A 366 8.36 -17.63 24.42
N ARG A 367 7.72 -18.17 23.38
CA ARG A 367 7.42 -17.41 22.15
C ARG A 367 6.45 -16.26 22.43
N GLU A 368 5.52 -16.46 23.36
CA GLU A 368 4.51 -15.50 23.79
C GLU A 368 5.14 -14.28 24.48
N ASN A 369 6.34 -14.43 25.05
CA ASN A 369 7.10 -13.32 25.63
C ASN A 369 8.08 -12.68 24.64
N ARG A 370 8.14 -13.12 23.38
CA ARG A 370 9.19 -12.71 22.42
C ARG A 370 8.59 -12.11 21.17
N ILE A 371 9.20 -11.05 20.66
CA ILE A 371 8.81 -10.35 19.44
C ILE A 371 10.03 -9.92 18.61
N SER A 372 9.85 -9.85 17.30
CA SER A 372 10.81 -9.27 16.37
C SER A 372 10.59 -7.76 16.26
N ILE A 373 11.58 -6.94 16.62
CA ILE A 373 11.52 -5.48 16.46
C ILE A 373 12.80 -4.94 15.81
N CYS A 374 12.69 -3.87 15.01
CA CYS A 374 13.88 -3.28 14.38
C CYS A 374 14.80 -2.64 15.44
N VAL A 375 16.09 -2.52 15.11
CA VAL A 375 17.13 -1.94 15.98
C VAL A 375 16.73 -0.60 16.60
N TRP A 376 16.05 0.26 15.84
CA TRP A 376 15.58 1.55 16.35
C TRP A 376 14.50 1.37 17.42
N HIS A 377 13.45 0.59 17.14
CA HIS A 377 12.39 0.34 18.11
C HIS A 377 12.89 -0.46 19.32
N HIS A 378 13.89 -1.32 19.14
CA HIS A 378 14.52 -2.02 20.23
C HIS A 378 15.26 -1.07 21.16
N ILE A 379 16.28 -0.37 20.65
CA ILE A 379 17.22 0.41 21.47
C ILE A 379 16.64 1.77 21.83
N ARG A 380 16.13 2.52 20.83
CA ARG A 380 15.65 3.90 20.99
C ARG A 380 14.17 3.98 21.35
N GLY A 381 13.40 2.95 21.04
CA GLY A 381 11.99 2.82 21.40
C GLY A 381 11.82 2.27 22.82
N VAL A 382 11.94 0.95 22.95
CA VAL A 382 11.60 0.22 24.18
C VAL A 382 12.59 0.46 25.31
N HIS A 383 13.89 0.21 25.08
CA HIS A 383 14.90 0.37 26.15
C HIS A 383 15.07 1.82 26.62
N ALA A 384 14.85 2.80 25.75
CA ALA A 384 14.86 4.21 26.13
C ALA A 384 13.50 4.72 26.68
N GLY A 385 12.53 3.84 26.90
CA GLY A 385 11.25 4.15 27.53
C GLY A 385 10.31 5.04 26.70
N ARG A 386 10.51 5.13 25.37
CA ARG A 386 9.63 5.87 24.45
C ARG A 386 8.47 5.00 23.92
N VAL A 387 8.67 3.69 23.91
CA VAL A 387 7.67 2.69 23.55
C VAL A 387 7.53 1.71 24.70
N ARG A 388 6.30 1.31 25.02
CA ARG A 388 6.00 0.26 25.99
C ARG A 388 5.19 -0.83 25.30
N ALA A 389 5.55 -2.08 25.57
CA ALA A 389 4.82 -3.27 25.15
C ALA A 389 4.44 -4.05 26.39
N VAL A 390 3.16 -4.44 26.51
CA VAL A 390 2.64 -5.23 27.63
C VAL A 390 1.64 -6.24 27.09
N GLY A 391 1.69 -7.48 27.57
CA GLY A 391 0.81 -8.57 27.13
C GLY A 391 1.59 -9.69 26.47
N GLU A 392 0.90 -10.51 25.68
CA GLU A 392 1.45 -11.72 25.06
C GLU A 392 1.45 -11.59 23.53
N ALA A 393 2.57 -11.97 22.93
CA ALA A 393 2.77 -12.03 21.49
C ALA A 393 1.96 -13.18 20.86
N PRO A 394 1.59 -13.08 19.57
CA PRO A 394 1.85 -11.93 18.68
C PRO A 394 0.79 -10.81 18.80
N ASP A 395 -0.49 -11.16 18.98
CA ASP A 395 -1.60 -10.23 18.80
C ASP A 395 -2.13 -9.61 20.10
N GLY A 396 -1.80 -10.18 21.26
CA GLY A 396 -2.26 -9.75 22.59
C GLY A 396 -1.46 -8.60 23.21
N ILE A 397 -0.56 -7.97 22.45
CA ILE A 397 0.31 -6.90 22.96
C ILE A 397 -0.42 -5.56 22.93
N THR A 398 -0.52 -4.92 24.09
CA THR A 398 -0.81 -3.49 24.19
C THR A 398 0.46 -2.68 23.97
N TRP A 399 0.42 -1.81 22.96
CA TRP A 399 1.49 -0.90 22.60
C TRP A 399 1.16 0.52 23.07
N GLU A 400 2.10 1.15 23.77
CA GLU A 400 2.07 2.58 24.06
C GLU A 400 3.27 3.25 23.39
N ILE A 401 3.04 4.28 22.58
CA ILE A 401 4.08 4.96 21.79
C ILE A 401 4.09 6.43 22.17
N GLY A 402 5.29 7.01 22.31
CA GLY A 402 5.45 8.38 22.81
C GLY A 402 5.23 8.46 24.32
N VAL A 403 5.75 7.49 25.08
CA VAL A 403 5.58 7.42 26.54
C VAL A 403 6.42 8.49 27.25
N ARG A 404 5.83 9.13 28.27
CA ARG A 404 6.49 10.05 29.20
C ARG A 404 6.02 9.84 30.65
N PRO A 405 6.88 10.10 31.65
CA PRO A 405 6.45 10.12 33.04
C PRO A 405 5.31 11.12 33.26
N GLY A 406 4.24 10.69 33.94
CA GLY A 406 3.12 11.55 34.34
C GLY A 406 2.18 12.02 33.22
N ARG A 407 2.34 11.54 31.97
CA ARG A 407 1.44 11.86 30.85
C ARG A 407 0.96 10.60 30.14
N ARG A 408 -0.23 10.69 29.52
CA ARG A 408 -0.76 9.64 28.63
C ARG A 408 0.14 9.52 27.39
N ALA A 409 0.33 8.30 26.91
CA ALA A 409 1.08 8.05 25.67
C ALA A 409 0.39 8.71 24.46
N LEU A 410 1.17 9.15 23.48
CA LEU A 410 0.66 9.76 22.24
C LEU A 410 -0.25 8.82 21.44
N LEU A 411 0.07 7.53 21.48
CA LEU A 411 -0.67 6.51 20.76
C LEU A 411 -0.73 5.23 21.58
N ARG A 412 -1.91 4.60 21.60
CA ARG A 412 -2.14 3.31 22.24
C ARG A 412 -2.80 2.35 21.26
N LEU A 413 -2.27 1.14 21.15
CA LEU A 413 -2.83 0.07 20.32
C LEU A 413 -2.95 -1.23 21.12
N VAL A 414 -3.90 -2.09 20.75
CA VAL A 414 -3.98 -3.50 21.18
C VAL A 414 -3.83 -4.34 19.92
N GLY A 415 -2.76 -5.14 19.86
CA GLY A 415 -2.29 -5.74 18.61
C GLY A 415 -2.09 -4.65 17.56
N GLU A 416 -2.74 -4.80 16.41
CA GLU A 416 -2.74 -3.83 15.30
C GLU A 416 -4.00 -2.95 15.26
N ARG A 417 -4.72 -2.76 16.37
CA ARG A 417 -5.92 -1.89 16.46
C ARG A 417 -5.66 -0.72 17.39
N TYR A 418 -6.14 0.47 17.05
CA TYR A 418 -6.11 1.59 17.98
C TYR A 418 -6.99 1.26 19.19
N ALA A 419 -6.46 1.48 20.38
CA ALA A 419 -7.27 1.43 21.60
C ALA A 419 -8.15 2.69 21.61
N THR A 420 -9.47 2.52 21.57
CA THR A 420 -10.39 3.63 21.83
C THR A 420 -10.11 4.14 23.24
N GLY A 421 -9.83 5.44 23.31
CA GLY A 421 -9.22 6.12 24.44
C GLY A 421 -10.08 6.23 25.67
#